data_AF-A0A1G6PXF9-F1
#
_entry.id   AF-A0A1G6PXF9-F1
#
_cell.length_a   1.000
_cell.length_b   1.000
_cell.length_c   1.000
_cell.angle_alpha   90.00
_cell.angle_beta   90.00
_cell.angle_gamma   90.00
#
_symmetry.space_group_name_H-M   'P 1'
#
loop_
_entity.id
_entity.type
_entity.pdbx_description
1 polymer ?
#
loop_
_entity_poly.entity_id
_entity_poly.type
_entity_poly.pdbx_seq_one_letter_code
_entity_poly.pdbx_strand_id
1 'polypeptide(L)'
;MKDEFILDGASYLKKYKDKIADEFDHFYSVWVYDKYEKFPVLSYFTDQEGRVIRALTPETPSKVMSSLYPKQVEYENELKEEYKKIAEEKGFVVEPIVKSSIVQSPFKVCAYKLSGDERLIKKLLFSEKIKGLNYFSLSEKITDEIFEFILNNYKKYDEGIFYFPYMNEIHLFMKLPEGVPTEWKSLYIDIARVLKTKLIEKYDFVESSYKLPEMGIKDHALCVLKIPTNKILDLDFKNIYQQFLKKIEKQIEEIRSLEI
;
A
#
# COMPACT_ATOMS: atom_id res chain seq x y z
N MET A 1 21.31 18.11 -9.09
CA MET A 1 20.55 16.88 -8.72
C MET A 1 19.23 16.79 -9.47
N LYS A 2 18.24 17.67 -9.22
CA LYS A 2 16.93 17.57 -9.92
C LYS A 2 17.05 17.63 -11.45
N ASP A 3 17.78 18.61 -11.99
CA ASP A 3 17.79 18.81 -13.44
C ASP A 3 18.54 17.71 -14.21
N GLU A 4 19.64 17.18 -13.66
CA GLU A 4 20.41 16.12 -14.32
C GLU A 4 19.69 14.76 -14.30
N PHE A 5 19.05 14.40 -13.18
CA PHE A 5 18.18 13.22 -13.06
C PHE A 5 17.03 13.26 -14.08
N ILE A 6 16.44 14.44 -14.27
CA ILE A 6 15.36 14.69 -15.21
C ILE A 6 15.84 14.50 -16.65
N LEU A 7 16.99 15.11 -16.98
CA LEU A 7 17.58 15.03 -18.31
C LEU A 7 18.01 13.59 -18.65
N ASP A 8 18.57 12.85 -17.70
CA ASP A 8 18.90 11.42 -17.89
C ASP A 8 17.62 10.61 -18.16
N GLY A 9 16.57 10.79 -17.36
CA GLY A 9 15.31 10.08 -17.54
C GLY A 9 14.64 10.34 -18.88
N ALA A 10 14.55 11.60 -19.29
CA ALA A 10 13.98 11.98 -20.59
C ALA A 10 14.83 11.44 -21.75
N SER A 11 16.15 11.46 -21.63
CA SER A 11 17.08 10.91 -22.63
C SER A 11 16.98 9.39 -22.73
N TYR A 12 16.81 8.70 -21.58
CA TYR A 12 16.62 7.27 -21.52
C TYR A 12 15.31 6.85 -22.21
N LEU A 13 14.21 7.56 -21.99
CA LEU A 13 12.96 7.30 -22.72
C LEU A 13 13.14 7.48 -24.23
N LYS A 14 13.78 8.56 -24.67
CA LYS A 14 14.03 8.82 -26.10
C LYS A 14 14.82 7.70 -26.76
N LYS A 15 15.82 7.13 -26.06
CA LYS A 15 16.61 5.98 -26.54
C LYS A 15 15.76 4.73 -26.83
N TYR A 16 14.65 4.53 -26.10
CA TYR A 16 13.78 3.37 -26.25
C TYR A 16 12.47 3.67 -27.00
N LYS A 17 12.31 4.87 -27.56
CA LYS A 17 11.08 5.30 -28.22
C LYS A 17 10.59 4.31 -29.28
N ASP A 18 11.48 3.80 -30.13
CA ASP A 18 11.13 2.85 -31.20
C ASP A 18 10.85 1.42 -30.70
N LYS A 19 10.99 1.16 -29.40
CA LYS A 19 10.79 -0.15 -28.76
C LYS A 19 9.60 -0.18 -27.81
N ILE A 20 8.98 0.97 -27.56
CA ILE A 20 7.83 1.15 -26.68
C ILE A 20 6.61 1.52 -27.53
N ALA A 21 5.42 1.17 -27.07
CA ALA A 21 4.21 1.37 -27.87
C ALA A 21 3.81 2.85 -27.89
N ASP A 22 3.71 3.45 -29.07
CA ASP A 22 3.40 4.88 -29.23
C ASP A 22 1.99 5.28 -28.78
N GLU A 23 1.08 4.31 -28.63
CA GLU A 23 -0.32 4.52 -28.20
C GLU A 23 -0.46 4.84 -26.70
N PHE A 24 0.61 4.68 -25.92
CA PHE A 24 0.61 4.96 -24.48
C PHE A 24 1.67 5.99 -24.08
N ASP A 25 1.34 6.84 -23.10
CA ASP A 25 2.37 7.66 -22.46
C ASP A 25 3.30 6.76 -21.64
N HIS A 26 4.61 6.93 -21.82
CA HIS A 26 5.66 6.20 -21.12
C HIS A 26 6.47 7.13 -20.24
N PHE A 27 6.89 6.62 -19.09
CA PHE A 27 7.60 7.38 -18.07
C PHE A 27 8.84 6.60 -17.64
N TYR A 28 9.96 7.31 -17.50
CA TYR A 28 11.11 6.80 -16.77
C TYR A 28 10.76 6.91 -15.29
N SER A 29 10.66 5.77 -14.63
CA SER A 29 10.34 5.69 -13.22
C SER A 29 11.58 5.34 -12.42
N VAL A 30 11.80 6.09 -11.35
CA VAL A 30 12.80 5.77 -10.33
C VAL A 30 12.10 5.70 -9.00
N TRP A 31 12.34 4.65 -8.23
CA TRP A 31 11.73 4.49 -6.92
C TRP A 31 12.75 4.08 -5.88
N VAL A 32 12.59 4.67 -4.70
CA VAL A 32 13.38 4.44 -3.50
C VAL A 32 12.46 3.79 -2.47
N TYR A 33 12.88 2.67 -1.91
CA TYR A 33 12.08 1.94 -0.93
C TYR A 33 12.98 1.36 0.16
N ASP A 34 12.42 1.21 1.36
CA ASP A 34 13.10 0.54 2.46
C ASP A 34 13.21 -0.96 2.19
N LYS A 35 14.40 -1.53 2.37
CA LYS A 35 14.67 -2.97 2.23
C LYS A 35 13.75 -3.84 3.10
N TYR A 36 13.33 -3.33 4.26
CA TYR A 36 12.46 -4.03 5.20
C TYR A 36 10.99 -3.60 5.08
N GLU A 37 10.66 -2.79 4.07
CA GLU A 37 9.31 -2.28 3.80
C GLU A 37 8.64 -1.57 4.99
N LYS A 38 9.41 -0.90 5.83
CA LYS A 38 8.90 -0.19 7.03
C LYS A 38 8.31 1.20 6.72
N PHE A 39 8.50 1.69 5.51
CA PHE A 39 8.10 3.04 5.09
C PHE A 39 7.57 3.02 3.64
N PRO A 40 6.63 3.91 3.27
CA PRO A 40 6.14 4.02 1.90
C PRO A 40 7.23 4.28 0.87
N VAL A 41 7.00 3.80 -0.34
CA VAL A 41 7.93 3.94 -1.46
C VAL A 41 7.89 5.37 -2.00
N LEU A 42 9.04 5.98 -2.21
CA LEU A 42 9.16 7.26 -2.89
C LEU A 42 9.41 7.02 -4.37
N SER A 43 8.46 7.39 -5.21
CA SER A 43 8.50 7.19 -6.66
C SER A 43 8.59 8.52 -7.41
N TYR A 44 9.43 8.56 -8.43
CA TYR A 44 9.54 9.63 -9.42
C TYR A 44 9.13 9.08 -10.78
N PHE A 45 8.46 9.91 -11.58
CA PHE A 45 8.06 9.60 -12.94
C PHE A 45 8.40 10.78 -13.83
N THR A 46 9.35 10.59 -14.73
CA THR A 46 9.81 11.60 -15.69
C THR A 46 9.30 11.25 -17.07
N ASP A 47 8.68 12.19 -17.77
CA ASP A 47 8.24 12.00 -19.15
C ASP A 47 9.30 12.43 -20.19
N GLN A 48 8.97 12.28 -21.47
CA GLN A 48 9.87 12.64 -22.58
C GLN A 48 10.15 14.14 -22.70
N GLU A 49 9.29 14.99 -22.12
CA GLU A 49 9.44 16.45 -22.07
C GLU A 49 10.29 16.91 -20.88
N GLY A 50 10.69 15.98 -19.99
CA GLY A 50 11.43 16.30 -18.77
C GLY A 50 10.54 16.80 -17.64
N ARG A 51 9.22 16.60 -17.71
CA ARG A 51 8.31 16.90 -16.59
C ARG A 51 8.36 15.75 -15.59
N VAL A 52 8.31 16.09 -14.30
CA VAL A 52 8.42 15.10 -13.21
C VAL A 52 7.19 15.11 -12.33
N ILE A 53 6.79 13.90 -11.94
CA ILE A 53 5.86 13.64 -10.85
C ILE A 53 6.62 12.91 -9.75
N ARG A 54 6.38 13.29 -8.50
CA ARG A 54 6.87 12.65 -7.29
C ARG A 54 5.67 12.14 -6.49
N ALA A 55 5.73 10.90 -6.04
CA ALA A 55 4.65 10.26 -5.30
C ALA A 55 5.20 9.44 -4.12
N LEU A 56 4.50 9.47 -2.99
CA LEU A 56 4.67 8.46 -1.93
C LEU A 56 3.61 7.37 -2.14
N THR A 57 4.03 6.12 -2.28
CA THR A 57 3.21 5.01 -2.78
C THR A 57 3.31 3.78 -1.85
N PRO A 58 2.27 2.93 -1.75
CA PRO A 58 2.31 1.72 -0.92
C PRO A 58 3.27 0.65 -1.43
N GLU A 59 3.47 0.62 -2.74
CA GLU A 59 4.19 -0.46 -3.40
C GLU A 59 5.09 0.14 -4.47
N THR A 60 6.14 -0.61 -4.84
CA THR A 60 7.00 -0.22 -5.95
C THR A 60 6.24 -0.40 -7.27
N PRO A 61 6.51 0.42 -8.30
CA PRO A 61 5.92 0.25 -9.62
C PRO A 61 6.04 -1.19 -10.16
N SER A 62 7.20 -1.83 -9.96
CA SER A 62 7.46 -3.20 -10.40
C SER A 62 6.56 -4.28 -9.77
N LYS A 63 5.89 -4.00 -8.65
CA LYS A 63 4.95 -4.95 -8.03
C LYS A 63 3.54 -4.88 -8.62
N VAL A 64 3.15 -3.72 -9.16
CA VAL A 64 1.75 -3.43 -9.52
C VAL A 64 1.56 -3.19 -11.02
N MET A 65 2.65 -3.00 -11.77
CA MET A 65 2.62 -2.82 -13.21
C MET A 65 3.91 -3.29 -13.88
N SER A 66 3.84 -3.47 -15.20
CA SER A 66 4.99 -3.81 -16.03
C SER A 66 6.10 -2.75 -15.90
N SER A 67 7.31 -3.23 -15.63
CA SER A 67 8.53 -2.43 -15.53
C SER A 67 9.52 -2.92 -16.57
N LEU A 68 9.75 -2.11 -17.60
CA LEU A 68 10.58 -2.46 -18.75
C LEU A 68 11.96 -1.82 -18.62
N TYR A 69 12.97 -2.44 -19.24
CA TYR A 69 14.32 -1.86 -19.39
C TYR A 69 14.89 -1.29 -18.07
N PRO A 70 15.14 -2.14 -17.05
CA PRO A 70 15.73 -1.65 -15.81
C PRO A 70 17.12 -1.06 -16.06
N LYS A 71 17.41 0.06 -15.41
CA LYS A 71 18.71 0.77 -15.48
C LYS A 71 19.26 0.98 -14.08
N GLN A 72 20.58 0.91 -13.95
CA GLN A 72 21.25 1.46 -12.76
C GLN A 72 21.07 2.98 -12.73
N VAL A 73 20.84 3.52 -11.53
CA VAL A 73 20.60 4.95 -11.33
C VAL A 73 21.91 5.61 -10.91
N GLU A 74 22.39 6.58 -11.68
CA GLU A 74 23.68 7.25 -11.43
C GLU A 74 23.65 8.07 -10.12
N TYR A 75 22.50 8.65 -9.79
CA TYR A 75 22.26 9.48 -8.61
C TYR A 75 21.65 8.70 -7.43
N GLU A 76 22.01 7.42 -7.31
CA GLU A 76 21.42 6.53 -6.30
C GLU A 76 21.65 7.04 -4.87
N ASN A 77 22.83 7.58 -4.56
CA ASN A 77 23.17 8.01 -3.21
C ASN A 77 22.33 9.22 -2.78
N GLU A 78 22.18 10.20 -3.66
CA GLU A 78 21.40 11.41 -3.43
C GLU A 78 19.92 11.10 -3.18
N LEU A 79 19.37 10.17 -3.95
CA LEU A 79 17.99 9.70 -3.78
C LEU A 79 17.81 8.93 -2.47
N LYS A 80 18.81 8.15 -2.05
CA LYS A 80 18.80 7.47 -0.74
C LYS A 80 18.82 8.49 0.40
N GLU A 81 19.62 9.55 0.30
CA GLU A 81 19.68 10.59 1.32
C GLU A 81 18.38 11.42 1.39
N GLU A 82 17.76 11.75 0.25
CA GLU A 82 16.42 12.38 0.26
C GLU A 82 15.40 11.48 0.98
N TYR A 83 15.38 10.19 0.65
CA TYR A 83 14.45 9.24 1.25
C TYR A 83 14.66 9.07 2.76
N LYS A 84 15.92 8.94 3.21
CA LYS A 84 16.25 8.88 4.63
C LYS A 84 15.77 10.12 5.36
N LYS A 85 16.02 11.31 4.83
CA LYS A 85 15.59 12.57 5.45
C LYS A 85 14.07 12.61 5.65
N ILE A 86 13.30 12.22 4.64
CA ILE A 86 11.82 12.16 4.73
C ILE A 86 11.38 11.17 5.81
N ALA A 87 12.02 10.00 5.88
CA ALA A 87 11.73 8.99 6.88
C ALA A 87 12.10 9.44 8.30
N GLU A 88 13.26 10.08 8.47
CA GLU A 88 13.76 10.60 9.75
C GLU A 88 12.90 11.74 10.30
N GLU A 89 12.42 12.64 9.45
CA GLU A 89 11.43 13.68 9.80
C GLU A 89 10.13 13.08 10.38
N LYS A 90 9.87 11.80 10.09
CA LYS A 90 8.73 11.01 10.58
C LYS A 90 9.10 9.99 11.66
N GLY A 91 10.35 9.98 12.13
CA GLY A 91 10.83 9.08 13.19
C GLY A 91 11.14 7.65 12.74
N PHE A 92 11.36 7.42 11.44
CA PHE A 92 11.70 6.11 10.88
C PHE A 92 13.19 6.01 10.55
N VAL A 93 13.78 4.84 10.82
CA VAL A 93 15.13 4.46 10.35
C VAL A 93 14.96 3.46 9.21
N VAL A 94 15.52 3.81 8.04
CA VAL A 94 15.33 3.07 6.78
C VAL A 94 16.65 2.66 6.14
N GLU A 95 16.64 1.54 5.44
CA GLU A 95 17.75 1.04 4.60
C GLU A 95 17.33 1.10 3.13
N PRO A 96 17.50 2.25 2.46
CA PRO A 96 16.93 2.49 1.15
C PRO A 96 17.62 1.71 0.03
N ILE A 97 16.82 1.19 -0.89
CA ILE A 97 17.20 0.59 -2.16
C ILE A 97 16.61 1.44 -3.28
N VAL A 98 17.39 1.69 -4.34
CA VAL A 98 16.96 2.44 -5.51
C VAL A 98 16.82 1.48 -6.70
N LYS A 99 15.74 1.64 -7.45
CA LYS A 99 15.53 0.95 -8.74
C LYS A 99 14.95 1.91 -9.75
N SER A 100 15.14 1.59 -11.03
CA SER A 100 14.50 2.30 -12.12
C SER A 100 14.03 1.38 -13.23
N SER A 101 13.05 1.83 -13.99
CA SER A 101 12.54 1.18 -15.19
C SER A 101 11.76 2.19 -16.04
N ILE A 102 11.32 1.76 -17.22
CA ILE A 102 10.26 2.42 -17.98
C ILE A 102 8.93 1.79 -17.60
N VAL A 103 7.96 2.64 -17.26
CA VAL A 103 6.58 2.27 -16.94
C VAL A 103 5.61 2.97 -17.89
N GLN A 104 4.42 2.39 -18.04
CA GLN A 104 3.45 2.78 -19.04
C GLN A 104 2.13 3.23 -18.40
N SER A 105 1.53 4.31 -18.89
CA SER A 105 0.18 4.71 -18.51
C SER A 105 -0.90 3.80 -19.15
N PRO A 106 -2.07 3.60 -18.51
CA PRO A 106 -2.48 4.15 -17.22
C PRO A 106 -1.65 3.56 -16.07
N PHE A 107 -1.23 4.45 -15.15
CA PHE A 107 -0.53 4.01 -13.95
C PHE A 107 -1.43 3.11 -13.13
N LYS A 108 -0.86 2.06 -12.53
CA LYS A 108 -1.52 1.25 -11.50
C LYS A 108 -0.99 1.56 -10.10
N VAL A 109 -0.11 2.57 -10.00
CA VAL A 109 0.55 2.95 -8.76
C VAL A 109 -0.32 3.96 -8.02
N CYS A 110 -0.82 3.59 -6.84
CA CYS A 110 -1.56 4.51 -5.97
C CYS A 110 -0.62 5.51 -5.29
N ALA A 111 -1.10 6.74 -5.07
CA ALA A 111 -0.34 7.77 -4.38
C ALA A 111 -1.03 8.22 -3.09
N TYR A 112 -0.30 8.27 -1.98
CA TYR A 112 -0.72 8.92 -0.73
C TYR A 112 -0.49 10.42 -0.78
N LYS A 113 0.66 10.82 -1.32
CA LYS A 113 1.02 12.21 -1.58
C LYS A 113 1.55 12.29 -3.01
N LEU A 114 1.21 13.37 -3.70
CA LEU A 114 1.55 13.61 -5.10
C LEU A 114 2.03 15.06 -5.25
N SER A 115 3.15 15.27 -5.94
CA SER A 115 3.68 16.61 -6.25
C SER A 115 4.50 16.59 -7.54
N GLY A 116 4.81 17.76 -8.11
CA GLY A 116 5.57 17.87 -9.35
C GLY A 116 4.88 18.79 -10.37
N ASP A 117 5.03 18.48 -11.65
CA ASP A 117 4.42 19.26 -12.74
C ASP A 117 2.89 19.20 -12.68
N GLU A 118 2.26 20.33 -12.33
CA GLU A 118 0.81 20.40 -12.14
C GLU A 118 0.01 20.07 -13.41
N ARG A 119 0.52 20.46 -14.59
CA ARG A 119 -0.20 20.26 -15.85
C ARG A 119 -0.22 18.78 -16.20
N LEU A 120 0.90 18.10 -16.01
CA LEU A 120 1.02 16.67 -16.20
C LEU A 120 0.17 15.90 -15.18
N ILE A 121 0.21 16.30 -13.90
CA ILE A 121 -0.64 15.71 -12.85
C ILE A 121 -2.12 15.84 -13.23
N LYS A 122 -2.59 17.04 -13.59
CA LYS A 122 -3.97 17.28 -14.02
C LYS A 122 -4.36 16.44 -15.24
N LYS A 123 -3.46 16.29 -16.22
CA LYS A 123 -3.66 15.40 -17.39
C LYS A 123 -3.89 13.94 -16.96
N LEU A 124 -3.04 13.42 -16.07
CA LEU A 124 -3.13 12.02 -15.62
C LEU A 124 -4.37 11.78 -14.75
N LEU A 125 -4.69 12.67 -13.82
CA LEU A 125 -5.89 12.57 -12.99
C LEU A 125 -7.17 12.62 -13.84
N PHE A 126 -7.19 13.48 -14.87
CA PHE A 126 -8.30 13.53 -15.81
C PHE A 126 -8.45 12.23 -16.62
N SER A 127 -7.33 11.65 -17.05
CA SER A 127 -7.30 10.33 -17.72
C SER A 127 -7.81 9.21 -16.80
N GLU A 128 -7.42 9.19 -15.53
CA GLU A 128 -7.94 8.26 -14.54
C GLU A 128 -9.46 8.39 -14.38
N LYS A 129 -9.95 9.62 -14.28
CA LYS A 129 -11.39 9.91 -14.13
C LYS A 129 -12.20 9.40 -15.32
N ILE A 130 -11.73 9.62 -16.55
CA ILE A 130 -12.39 9.09 -17.77
C ILE A 130 -12.45 7.56 -17.75
N LYS A 131 -11.40 6.91 -17.24
CA LYS A 131 -11.27 5.45 -17.21
C LYS A 131 -11.88 4.80 -15.96
N GLY A 132 -12.46 5.58 -15.04
CA GLY A 132 -12.98 5.07 -13.77
C GLY A 132 -11.91 4.51 -12.83
N LEU A 133 -10.66 4.95 -12.97
CA LEU A 133 -9.53 4.50 -12.16
C LEU A 133 -9.32 5.42 -10.96
N ASN A 134 -8.69 4.90 -9.89
CA ASN A 134 -8.43 5.65 -8.65
C ASN A 134 -7.01 5.38 -8.11
N TYR A 135 -5.97 5.66 -8.92
CA TYR A 135 -4.58 5.40 -8.51
C TYR A 135 -3.93 6.68 -7.95
N PHE A 136 -3.48 7.61 -8.80
CA PHE A 136 -2.95 8.89 -8.34
C PHE A 136 -4.02 9.78 -7.69
N SER A 137 -5.26 9.70 -8.15
CA SER A 137 -6.40 10.40 -7.55
C SER A 137 -6.73 9.94 -6.13
N LEU A 138 -6.14 8.83 -5.64
CA LEU A 138 -6.20 8.49 -4.21
C LEU A 138 -5.64 9.63 -3.35
N SER A 139 -4.57 10.30 -3.80
CA SER A 139 -3.91 11.36 -3.02
C SER A 139 -4.83 12.53 -2.67
N GLU A 140 -5.85 12.79 -3.48
CA GLU A 140 -6.86 13.83 -3.22
C GLU A 140 -7.83 13.45 -2.06
N LYS A 141 -7.87 12.17 -1.70
CA LYS A 141 -8.75 11.61 -0.66
C LYS A 141 -8.00 11.27 0.64
N ILE A 142 -6.69 11.43 0.67
CA ILE A 142 -5.85 11.14 1.84
C ILE A 142 -5.62 12.43 2.62
N THR A 143 -6.34 12.58 3.74
CA THR A 143 -6.09 13.65 4.71
C THR A 143 -4.76 13.42 5.43
N ASP A 144 -4.26 14.44 6.12
CA ASP A 144 -3.04 14.30 6.92
C ASP A 144 -3.22 13.27 8.05
N GLU A 145 -4.41 13.22 8.68
CA GLU A 145 -4.74 12.22 9.70
C GLU A 145 -4.67 10.79 9.14
N ILE A 146 -5.25 10.55 7.96
CA ILE A 146 -5.19 9.25 7.29
C ILE A 146 -3.74 8.91 6.93
N PHE A 147 -2.98 9.88 6.42
CA PHE A 147 -1.58 9.68 6.07
C PHE A 147 -0.74 9.29 7.30
N GLU A 148 -0.88 10.01 8.41
CA GLU A 148 -0.18 9.71 9.66
C GLU A 148 -0.60 8.34 10.21
N PHE A 149 -1.88 7.97 10.13
CA PHE A 149 -2.32 6.62 10.51
C PHE A 149 -1.63 5.54 9.67
N ILE A 150 -1.55 5.72 8.35
CA ILE A 150 -0.92 4.77 7.43
C ILE A 150 0.56 4.63 7.76
N LEU A 151 1.29 5.74 7.92
CA LEU A 151 2.70 5.72 8.30
C LEU A 151 2.91 4.97 9.62
N ASN A 152 2.12 5.34 10.63
CA ASN A 152 2.20 4.76 11.96
C ASN A 152 1.74 3.30 12.03
N ASN A 153 1.19 2.72 10.97
CA ASN A 153 0.78 1.32 10.89
C ASN A 153 1.35 0.59 9.67
N TYR A 154 2.31 1.18 8.96
CA TYR A 154 2.76 0.68 7.67
C TYR A 154 3.42 -0.70 7.79
N LYS A 155 2.75 -1.74 7.27
CA LYS A 155 3.23 -3.14 7.20
C LYS A 155 3.74 -3.66 8.55
N LYS A 156 3.01 -3.35 9.63
CA LYS A 156 3.34 -3.84 10.97
C LYS A 156 2.10 -4.22 11.78
N TYR A 157 2.36 -4.94 12.86
CA TYR A 157 1.35 -5.28 13.87
C TYR A 157 1.11 -4.12 14.81
N ASP A 158 -0.15 -3.95 15.18
CA ASP A 158 -0.60 -3.10 16.28
C ASP A 158 -1.77 -3.83 16.98
N GLU A 159 -1.57 -4.19 18.25
CA GLU A 159 -2.55 -4.90 19.10
C GLU A 159 -3.20 -6.14 18.45
N GLY A 160 -2.42 -6.95 17.73
CA GLY A 160 -2.90 -8.18 17.09
C GLY A 160 -3.50 -7.98 15.69
N ILE A 161 -3.51 -6.75 15.17
CA ILE A 161 -3.92 -6.42 13.80
C ILE A 161 -2.68 -6.07 13.00
N PHE A 162 -2.46 -6.74 11.88
CA PHE A 162 -1.43 -6.34 10.92
C PHE A 162 -2.06 -5.54 9.79
N TYR A 163 -1.55 -4.33 9.58
CA TYR A 163 -2.01 -3.41 8.55
C TYR A 163 -1.08 -3.53 7.34
N PHE A 164 -1.63 -3.93 6.20
CA PHE A 164 -0.88 -4.10 4.96
C PHE A 164 -1.48 -3.21 3.87
N PRO A 165 -0.95 -1.99 3.70
CA PRO A 165 -1.38 -1.13 2.61
C PRO A 165 -0.93 -1.72 1.26
N TYR A 166 -1.88 -1.85 0.34
CA TYR A 166 -1.68 -2.44 -0.98
C TYR A 166 -2.62 -1.77 -1.98
N MET A 167 -2.07 -1.18 -3.03
CA MET A 167 -2.86 -0.42 -4.01
C MET A 167 -3.69 0.69 -3.31
N ASN A 168 -4.99 0.77 -3.58
CA ASN A 168 -5.91 1.76 -2.99
C ASN A 168 -6.62 1.23 -1.73
N GLU A 169 -6.15 0.11 -1.19
CA GLU A 169 -6.75 -0.58 -0.05
C GLU A 169 -5.73 -0.81 1.08
N ILE A 170 -6.25 -1.03 2.29
CA ILE A 170 -5.48 -1.55 3.41
C ILE A 170 -6.07 -2.91 3.78
N HIS A 171 -5.24 -3.94 3.68
CA HIS A 171 -5.60 -5.27 4.14
C HIS A 171 -5.31 -5.36 5.64
N LEU A 172 -6.28 -5.84 6.39
CA LEU A 172 -6.23 -6.01 7.84
C LEU A 172 -6.21 -7.49 8.16
N PHE A 173 -5.10 -7.97 8.69
CA PHE A 173 -5.00 -9.33 9.20
C PHE A 173 -5.21 -9.28 10.72
N MET A 174 -6.33 -9.81 11.20
CA MET A 174 -6.58 -9.97 12.64
C MET A 174 -6.04 -11.32 13.08
N LYS A 175 -5.01 -11.32 13.93
CA LYS A 175 -4.33 -12.53 14.41
C LYS A 175 -5.24 -13.34 15.32
N LEU A 176 -5.15 -14.67 15.27
CA LEU A 176 -5.72 -15.52 16.31
C LEU A 176 -4.92 -15.32 17.61
N PRO A 177 -5.55 -15.06 18.78
CA PRO A 177 -4.81 -14.85 20.03
C PRO A 177 -3.84 -15.98 20.36
N GLU A 178 -2.72 -15.61 20.98
CA GLU A 178 -1.79 -16.58 21.51
C GLU A 178 -2.42 -17.29 22.72
N GLY A 179 -2.08 -18.58 22.90
CA GLY A 179 -2.64 -19.38 24.00
C GLY A 179 -3.99 -20.04 23.74
N VAL A 180 -4.62 -19.84 22.57
CA VAL A 180 -5.81 -20.62 22.19
C VAL A 180 -5.41 -22.11 22.03
N PRO A 181 -6.03 -23.03 22.80
CA PRO A 181 -5.70 -24.45 22.70
C PRO A 181 -6.06 -25.00 21.31
N THR A 182 -5.27 -25.96 20.83
CA THR A 182 -5.35 -26.46 19.44
C THR A 182 -6.75 -26.96 19.08
N GLU A 183 -7.42 -27.65 19.99
CA GLU A 183 -8.77 -28.19 19.83
C GLU A 183 -9.84 -27.11 19.67
N TRP A 184 -9.59 -25.88 20.15
CA TRP A 184 -10.53 -24.77 20.04
C TRP A 184 -10.24 -23.83 18.87
N LYS A 185 -9.06 -23.91 18.24
CA LYS A 185 -8.66 -22.98 17.16
C LYS A 185 -9.66 -22.91 16.00
N SER A 186 -10.17 -24.07 15.56
CA SER A 186 -11.15 -24.13 14.47
C SER A 186 -12.45 -23.41 14.85
N LEU A 187 -12.92 -23.59 16.09
CA LEU A 187 -14.13 -22.95 16.57
C LEU A 187 -13.98 -21.43 16.70
N TYR A 188 -12.82 -20.95 17.16
CA TYR A 188 -12.49 -19.51 17.15
C TYR A 188 -12.63 -18.92 15.74
N ILE A 189 -12.08 -19.60 14.73
CA ILE A 189 -12.09 -19.16 13.34
C ILE A 189 -13.52 -19.19 12.76
N ASP A 190 -14.30 -20.21 13.06
CA ASP A 190 -15.68 -20.33 12.55
C ASP A 190 -16.61 -19.29 13.17
N ILE A 191 -16.52 -19.02 14.48
CA ILE A 191 -17.26 -17.93 15.11
C ILE A 191 -16.83 -16.58 14.53
N ALA A 192 -15.52 -16.38 14.36
CA ALA A 192 -14.99 -15.16 13.74
C ALA A 192 -15.49 -14.96 12.31
N ARG A 193 -15.69 -16.04 11.54
CA ARG A 193 -16.28 -15.97 10.19
C ARG A 193 -17.70 -15.39 10.24
N VAL A 194 -18.52 -15.80 11.21
CA VAL A 194 -19.88 -15.25 11.40
C VAL A 194 -19.81 -13.77 11.78
N LEU A 195 -18.92 -13.39 12.69
CA LEU A 195 -18.75 -11.99 13.11
C LEU A 195 -18.23 -11.12 11.96
N LYS A 196 -17.31 -11.63 11.15
CA LYS A 196 -16.81 -11.00 9.92
C LYS A 196 -17.95 -10.72 8.94
N THR A 197 -18.82 -11.70 8.69
CA THR A 197 -19.98 -11.52 7.80
C THR A 197 -20.88 -10.39 8.30
N LYS A 198 -21.20 -10.36 9.60
CA LYS A 198 -22.01 -9.28 10.19
C LYS A 198 -21.34 -7.91 10.07
N LEU A 199 -20.01 -7.85 10.16
CA LEU A 199 -19.26 -6.59 9.99
C LEU A 199 -19.35 -6.08 8.54
N ILE A 200 -19.18 -6.98 7.56
CA ILE A 200 -19.27 -6.67 6.13
C ILE A 200 -20.69 -6.23 5.76
N GLU A 201 -21.72 -6.92 6.27
CA GLU A 201 -23.12 -6.53 6.06
C GLU A 201 -23.46 -5.15 6.65
N LYS A 202 -22.76 -4.76 7.72
CA LYS A 202 -22.98 -3.47 8.40
C LYS A 202 -22.30 -2.30 7.68
N TYR A 203 -21.17 -2.53 7.02
CA TYR A 203 -20.36 -1.48 6.40
C TYR A 203 -20.05 -1.84 4.95
N ASP A 204 -20.69 -1.12 4.02
CA ASP A 204 -20.66 -1.36 2.57
C ASP A 204 -19.27 -1.25 1.92
N PHE A 205 -18.34 -0.55 2.57
CA PHE A 205 -16.95 -0.40 2.13
C PHE A 205 -15.98 -1.44 2.73
N VAL A 206 -16.44 -2.31 3.63
CA VAL A 206 -15.62 -3.36 4.24
C VAL A 206 -15.77 -4.64 3.44
N GLU A 207 -14.67 -5.15 2.90
CA GLU A 207 -14.68 -6.35 2.08
C GLU A 207 -13.93 -7.50 2.73
N SER A 208 -14.35 -8.71 2.37
CA SER A 208 -13.57 -9.91 2.68
C SER A 208 -12.25 -9.89 1.92
N SER A 209 -11.16 -10.19 2.61
CA SER A 209 -9.86 -10.42 2.00
C SER A 209 -9.32 -11.81 2.35
N TYR A 210 -8.27 -12.20 1.64
CA TYR A 210 -7.40 -13.32 1.98
C TYR A 210 -6.04 -12.79 2.47
N LYS A 211 -5.24 -13.70 3.04
CA LYS A 211 -3.86 -13.44 3.44
C LYS A 211 -3.00 -13.36 2.18
N LEU A 212 -2.54 -12.15 1.83
CA LEU A 212 -1.67 -11.95 0.67
C LEU A 212 -0.31 -12.61 0.92
N PRO A 213 0.29 -13.33 -0.06
CA PRO A 213 1.64 -13.88 0.06
C PRO A 213 2.68 -12.83 0.47
N GLU A 214 2.54 -11.60 -0.02
CA GLU A 214 3.40 -10.45 0.22
C GLU A 214 3.41 -9.99 1.68
N MET A 215 2.40 -10.36 2.48
CA MET A 215 2.38 -10.05 3.91
C MET A 215 3.46 -10.79 4.70
N GLY A 216 3.97 -11.93 4.19
CA GLY A 216 5.00 -12.72 4.88
C GLY A 216 4.59 -13.31 6.25
N ILE A 217 3.33 -13.19 6.64
CA ILE A 217 2.81 -13.66 7.92
C ILE A 217 2.75 -15.19 7.91
N LYS A 218 3.09 -15.85 9.02
CA LYS A 218 2.90 -17.31 9.19
C LYS A 218 1.76 -17.65 10.15
N ASP A 219 1.37 -16.71 11.00
CA ASP A 219 0.29 -16.88 11.96
C ASP A 219 -1.05 -17.23 11.31
N HIS A 220 -1.92 -17.85 12.12
CA HIS A 220 -3.31 -18.09 11.78
C HIS A 220 -4.11 -16.79 11.93
N ALA A 221 -4.95 -16.50 10.94
CA ALA A 221 -5.87 -15.39 10.99
C ALA A 221 -7.13 -15.79 11.74
N LEU A 222 -7.59 -14.92 12.62
CA LEU A 222 -8.98 -14.91 13.06
C LEU A 222 -9.89 -14.49 11.91
N CYS A 223 -9.52 -13.39 11.24
CA CYS A 223 -10.12 -12.98 9.99
C CYS A 223 -9.18 -12.05 9.20
N VAL A 224 -9.45 -11.92 7.90
CA VAL A 224 -8.75 -10.99 7.01
C VAL A 224 -9.77 -10.15 6.27
N LEU A 225 -9.61 -8.83 6.33
CA LEU A 225 -10.47 -7.82 5.72
C LEU A 225 -9.66 -6.94 4.79
N LYS A 226 -10.30 -6.25 3.87
CA LYS A 226 -9.72 -5.12 3.15
C LYS A 226 -10.70 -3.95 3.14
N ILE A 227 -10.16 -2.75 3.14
CA ILE A 227 -10.92 -1.51 3.13
C ILE A 227 -10.26 -0.49 2.21
N PRO A 228 -11.01 0.44 1.61
CA PRO A 228 -10.44 1.58 0.93
C PRO A 228 -9.54 2.38 1.88
N THR A 229 -8.35 2.76 1.42
CA THR A 229 -7.37 3.50 2.23
C THR A 229 -7.94 4.78 2.81
N ASN A 230 -8.79 5.49 2.05
CA ASN A 230 -9.43 6.74 2.49
C ASN A 230 -10.56 6.55 3.52
N LYS A 231 -10.85 5.31 3.93
CA LYS A 231 -11.89 4.92 4.88
C LYS A 231 -11.34 4.26 6.15
N ILE A 232 -10.01 4.20 6.30
CA ILE A 232 -9.35 3.51 7.42
C ILE A 232 -9.68 4.08 8.80
N LEU A 233 -9.99 5.38 8.88
CA LEU A 233 -10.37 6.04 10.12
C LEU A 233 -11.88 6.01 10.40
N ASP A 234 -12.71 5.56 9.45
CA ASP A 234 -14.17 5.49 9.63
C ASP A 234 -14.55 4.40 10.66
N LEU A 235 -13.63 3.46 10.96
CA LEU A 235 -13.82 2.37 11.90
C LEU A 235 -12.63 2.20 12.84
N ASP A 236 -12.94 1.97 14.12
CA ASP A 236 -11.95 1.57 15.12
C ASP A 236 -11.74 0.05 15.05
N PHE A 237 -10.78 -0.37 14.22
CA PHE A 237 -10.46 -1.79 14.04
C PHE A 237 -9.89 -2.46 15.29
N LYS A 238 -9.24 -1.71 16.19
CA LYS A 238 -8.76 -2.23 17.47
C LYS A 238 -9.94 -2.63 18.34
N ASN A 239 -10.89 -1.73 18.51
CA ASN A 239 -12.11 -2.02 19.27
C ASN A 239 -12.93 -3.15 18.62
N ILE A 240 -13.02 -3.18 17.29
CA ILE A 240 -13.67 -4.30 16.57
C ILE A 240 -12.98 -5.62 16.89
N TYR A 241 -11.66 -5.68 16.83
CA TYR A 241 -10.88 -6.87 17.16
C TYR A 241 -11.12 -7.33 18.60
N GLN A 242 -11.04 -6.42 19.58
CA GLN A 242 -11.32 -6.74 20.99
C GLN A 242 -12.75 -7.24 21.21
N GLN A 243 -13.73 -6.63 20.53
CA GLN A 243 -15.12 -7.09 20.58
C GLN A 243 -15.31 -8.46 19.93
N PHE A 244 -14.55 -8.78 18.88
CA PHE A 244 -14.55 -10.11 18.28
C PHE A 244 -14.06 -11.13 19.30
N LEU A 245 -12.90 -10.89 19.92
CA LEU A 245 -12.33 -11.79 20.93
C LEU A 245 -13.31 -12.04 22.07
N LYS A 246 -13.84 -10.98 22.67
CA LYS A 246 -14.79 -11.08 23.79
C LYS A 246 -16.04 -11.89 23.43
N LYS A 247 -16.58 -11.72 22.21
CA LYS A 247 -17.77 -12.46 21.76
C LYS A 247 -17.44 -13.94 21.51
N ILE A 248 -16.27 -14.23 20.95
CA ILE A 248 -15.82 -15.60 20.68
C ILE A 248 -15.59 -16.33 22.00
N GLU A 249 -14.84 -15.72 22.92
CA GLU A 249 -14.56 -16.28 24.25
C GLU A 249 -15.85 -16.62 24.99
N LYS A 250 -16.81 -15.68 25.03
CA LYS A 250 -18.11 -15.92 25.63
C LYS A 250 -18.84 -17.13 25.02
N GLN A 251 -18.88 -17.23 23.70
CA GLN A 251 -19.54 -18.36 23.04
C GLN A 251 -18.84 -19.69 23.31
N ILE A 252 -17.51 -19.68 23.41
CA ILE A 252 -16.73 -20.88 23.72
C ILE A 252 -16.93 -21.31 25.17
N GLU A 253 -17.01 -20.37 26.10
CA GLU A 253 -17.39 -20.66 27.50
C GLU A 253 -18.78 -21.28 27.59
N GLU A 254 -19.76 -20.74 26.86
CA GLU A 254 -21.10 -21.32 26.78
C GLU A 254 -21.05 -22.75 26.23
N ILE A 255 -20.29 -23.01 25.17
CA ILE A 255 -20.13 -24.36 24.58
C ILE A 255 -19.43 -25.32 25.55
N ARG A 256 -18.42 -24.87 26.30
CA ARG A 256 -17.76 -25.68 27.35
C ARG A 256 -18.71 -26.01 28.49
N SER A 257 -19.60 -25.08 28.85
CA SER A 257 -20.59 -25.32 29.92
C SER A 257 -21.67 -26.33 29.52
N LEU A 258 -21.82 -26.58 28.21
CA LEU A 258 -22.72 -27.57 27.64
C LEU A 258 -22.11 -28.97 27.58
N GLU A 259 -20.98 -29.24 28.27
CA GLU A 259 -20.37 -30.57 28.38
C GLU A 259 -21.45 -31.67 28.51
N ILE A 260 -21.62 -32.43 27.42
CA ILE A 260 -22.37 -33.70 27.29
C ILE A 260 -21.36 -34.84 27.49
#